data_AF-A0A9E3BVZ8-F1
#
_entry.id   AF-A0A9E3BVZ8-F1
#
_cell.length_a   1.000
_cell.length_b   1.000
_cell.length_c   1.000
_cell.angle_alpha   90.00
_cell.angle_beta   90.00
_cell.angle_gamma   90.00
#
_symmetry.space_group_name_H-M   'P 1'
#
loop_
_entity.id
_entity.type
_entity.pdbx_description
1 polymer ?
#
loop_
_entity_poly.entity_id
_entity_poly.type
_entity_poly.pdbx_seq_one_letter_code
_entity_poly.pdbx_strand_id
1 'polypeptide(L)'
;ARRRKGTATARLSPEESARVARLAQVWALALEVWGGEEEARAFLFRPHPMLDERRPIDVVLANEFGRPLVEGILGALQYGSAA
;
A
#
# COMPACT_ATOMS: atom_id res chain seq x y z
N ALA A 1 41.76 7.59 10.63
CA ALA A 1 41.08 8.50 9.69
C ALA A 1 39.58 8.19 9.66
N ARG A 2 38.74 9.08 10.18
CA ARG A 2 37.28 8.91 10.26
C ARG A 2 36.68 9.29 8.91
N ARG A 3 36.33 8.30 8.07
CA ARG A 3 35.76 8.55 6.74
C ARG A 3 34.32 9.04 6.91
N ARG A 4 34.13 10.36 6.85
CA ARG A 4 32.80 10.98 6.66
C ARG A 4 32.28 10.53 5.29
N LYS A 5 31.32 9.61 5.25
CA LYS A 5 30.62 9.25 4.01
C LYS A 5 29.46 10.23 3.84
N GLY A 6 29.72 11.28 3.06
CA GLY A 6 28.70 12.24 2.64
C GLY A 6 27.56 11.56 1.90
N THR A 7 26.41 12.23 1.97
CA THR A 7 25.13 11.97 1.31
C THR A 7 25.27 11.60 -0.16
N ALA A 8 25.51 10.32 -0.45
CA ALA A 8 25.12 9.72 -1.71
C ALA A 8 23.67 9.27 -1.54
N THR A 9 22.78 9.69 -2.44
CA THR A 9 21.42 9.18 -2.54
C THR A 9 21.44 7.66 -2.47
N ALA A 10 21.13 7.11 -1.29
CA ALA A 10 21.14 5.68 -1.07
C ALA A 10 20.02 5.09 -1.93
N ARG A 11 20.39 4.33 -2.96
CA ARG A 11 19.41 3.59 -3.78
C ARG A 11 18.75 2.55 -2.88
N LEU A 12 17.42 2.43 -3.00
CA LEU A 12 16.68 1.36 -2.34
C LEU A 12 17.23 0.00 -2.76
N SER A 13 17.26 -0.94 -1.82
CA SER A 13 17.48 -2.35 -2.14
C SER A 13 16.36 -2.87 -3.05
N PRO A 14 16.57 -3.99 -3.75
CA PRO A 14 15.51 -4.63 -4.53
C PRO A 14 14.24 -4.92 -3.71
N GLU A 15 14.41 -5.36 -2.46
CA GLU A 15 13.33 -5.65 -1.51
C GLU A 15 12.51 -4.38 -1.15
N GLU A 16 13.19 -3.28 -0.84
CA GLU A 16 12.55 -2.00 -0.57
C GLU A 16 11.86 -1.45 -1.82
N SER A 17 12.49 -1.56 -2.99
CA SER A 17 11.90 -1.14 -4.26
C SER A 17 10.63 -1.94 -4.57
N ALA A 18 10.63 -3.24 -4.33
CA ALA A 18 9.46 -4.10 -4.51
C ALA A 18 8.31 -3.71 -3.56
N ARG A 19 8.61 -3.43 -2.29
CA ARG A 19 7.61 -2.96 -1.31
C ARG A 19 7.01 -1.61 -1.72
N VAL A 20 7.83 -0.67 -2.16
CA VAL A 20 7.37 0.65 -2.65
C VAL A 20 6.51 0.50 -3.92
N ALA A 21 6.96 -0.31 -4.88
CA ALA A 21 6.20 -0.56 -6.11
C ALA A 21 4.83 -1.20 -5.82
N ARG A 22 4.78 -2.14 -4.87
CA ARG A 22 3.54 -2.78 -4.43
C ARG A 22 2.57 -1.77 -3.80
N LEU A 23 3.08 -0.91 -2.92
CA LEU A 23 2.26 0.15 -2.31
C LEU A 23 1.75 1.15 -3.36
N ALA A 24 2.60 1.53 -4.33
CA ALA A 24 2.22 2.44 -5.41
C ALA A 24 1.08 1.88 -6.29
N GLN A 25 1.08 0.56 -6.56
CA GLN A 25 -0.01 -0.09 -7.30
C GLN A 25 -1.34 -0.01 -6.54
N VAL A 26 -1.33 -0.32 -5.24
CA VAL A 26 -2.54 -0.24 -4.39
C VAL A 26 -3.02 1.20 -4.26
N TRP A 27 -2.10 2.16 -4.11
CA TRP A 27 -2.42 3.57 -4.05
C TRP A 27 -3.13 4.05 -5.33
N ALA A 28 -2.60 3.69 -6.51
CA ALA A 28 -3.20 4.04 -7.79
C ALA A 28 -4.64 3.50 -7.89
N LEU A 29 -4.86 2.22 -7.56
CA LEU A 29 -6.20 1.64 -7.56
C LEU A 29 -7.13 2.32 -6.54
N ALA A 30 -6.64 2.65 -5.34
CA ALA A 30 -7.43 3.36 -4.35
C ALA A 30 -7.85 4.75 -4.85
N LEU A 31 -6.98 5.48 -5.56
CA LEU A 31 -7.36 6.76 -6.19
C LEU A 31 -8.44 6.58 -7.26
N GLU A 32 -8.38 5.51 -8.05
CA GLU A 32 -9.41 5.20 -9.05
C GLU A 32 -10.77 4.94 -8.40
N VAL A 33 -10.80 4.16 -7.32
CA VAL A 33 -12.03 3.79 -6.60
C VAL A 33 -12.64 4.98 -5.86
N TRP A 34 -11.82 5.77 -5.18
CA TRP A 34 -12.31 6.84 -4.30
C TRP A 34 -12.38 8.22 -4.95
N GLY A 35 -11.68 8.43 -6.07
CA GLY A 35 -11.64 9.71 -6.79
C GLY A 35 -10.88 10.84 -6.08
N GLY A 36 -10.29 10.58 -4.91
CA GLY A 36 -9.63 11.56 -4.08
C GLY A 36 -8.53 10.96 -3.21
N GLU A 37 -7.47 11.75 -2.97
CA GLU A 37 -6.37 11.32 -2.12
C GLU A 37 -6.76 11.18 -0.65
N GLU A 38 -7.70 11.99 -0.17
CA GLU A 38 -8.11 12.00 1.23
C GLU A 38 -8.80 10.69 1.60
N GLU A 39 -9.76 10.28 0.78
CA GLU A 39 -10.53 9.05 0.93
C GLU A 39 -9.65 7.82 0.71
N ALA A 40 -8.78 7.83 -0.31
CA ALA A 40 -7.81 6.76 -0.53
C ALA A 40 -6.87 6.58 0.68
N ARG A 41 -6.39 7.70 1.25
CA ARG A 41 -5.57 7.68 2.45
C ARG A 41 -6.36 7.21 3.67
N ALA A 42 -7.60 7.67 3.84
CA ALA A 42 -8.46 7.23 4.92
C ALA A 42 -8.68 5.72 4.87
N PHE A 43 -8.95 5.15 3.68
CA PHE A 43 -9.04 3.71 3.49
C PHE A 43 -7.75 2.99 3.89
N LEU A 44 -6.59 3.41 3.37
CA LEU A 44 -5.31 2.73 3.62
C LEU A 44 -4.86 2.73 5.09
N PHE A 45 -5.23 3.76 5.85
CA PHE A 45 -4.77 3.97 7.22
C PHE A 45 -5.81 3.64 8.30
N ARG A 46 -7.03 3.24 7.92
CA ARG A 46 -8.07 2.79 8.84
C ARG A 46 -8.04 1.26 9.00
N PRO A 47 -8.18 0.72 10.22
CA PRO A 47 -8.46 -0.70 10.44
C PRO A 47 -9.63 -1.18 9.56
N HIS A 48 -9.46 -2.34 8.93
CA HIS A 48 -10.46 -2.88 8.01
C HIS A 48 -10.94 -4.27 8.49
N PRO A 49 -12.26 -4.51 8.62
CA PRO A 49 -12.78 -5.78 9.15
C PRO A 49 -12.37 -7.02 8.34
N MET A 50 -12.36 -6.92 7.02
CA MET A 50 -11.92 -8.01 6.12
C MET A 50 -10.41 -8.31 6.19
N LEU A 51 -9.65 -7.56 6.97
CA LEU A 51 -8.20 -7.72 7.16
C LEU A 51 -7.84 -7.98 8.63
N ASP A 52 -8.76 -8.60 9.39
CA ASP A 52 -8.60 -8.86 10.83
C ASP A 52 -8.26 -7.60 11.63
N GLU A 53 -8.96 -6.50 11.34
CA GLU A 53 -8.73 -5.16 11.95
C GLU A 53 -7.33 -4.57 11.68
N ARG A 54 -6.58 -5.13 10.72
CA ARG A 54 -5.33 -4.52 10.27
C ARG A 54 -5.61 -3.40 9.27
N ARG A 55 -4.72 -2.42 9.22
CA ARG A 55 -4.76 -1.36 8.21
C ARG A 55 -4.32 -1.94 6.86
N PRO A 56 -4.98 -1.59 5.74
CA PRO A 56 -4.57 -2.06 4.42
C PRO A 56 -3.10 -1.80 4.10
N ILE A 57 -2.54 -0.65 4.51
CA ILE A 57 -1.12 -0.34 4.29
C ILE A 57 -0.17 -1.34 4.98
N ASP A 58 -0.51 -1.77 6.20
CA ASP A 58 0.33 -2.74 6.95
C ASP A 58 0.28 -4.13 6.30
N VAL A 59 -0.87 -4.49 5.74
CA VAL A 59 -1.07 -5.75 5.02
C VAL A 59 -0.23 -5.76 3.76
N VAL A 60 -0.30 -4.69 2.95
CA VAL A 60 0.48 -4.54 1.70
C VAL A 60 1.99 -4.59 1.95
N LEU A 61 2.47 -3.92 3.00
CA LEU A 61 3.89 -3.84 3.32
C LEU A 61 4.47 -5.14 3.90
N ALA A 62 3.63 -6.03 4.44
CA ALA A 62 4.08 -7.24 5.11
C ALA A 62 4.74 -8.27 4.17
N ASN A 63 4.16 -8.55 3.00
CA ASN A 63 4.66 -9.52 2.02
C ASN A 63 3.90 -9.42 0.68
N GLU A 64 4.31 -10.18 -0.35
CA GLU A 64 3.69 -10.13 -1.68
C GLU A 64 2.20 -10.47 -1.72
N PHE A 65 1.68 -11.21 -0.74
CA PHE A 65 0.28 -11.60 -0.68
C PHE A 65 -0.63 -10.47 -0.17
N GLY A 66 -0.06 -9.44 0.46
CA GLY A 66 -0.85 -8.33 1.00
C GLY A 66 -1.57 -7.49 -0.06
N ARG A 67 -0.95 -7.30 -1.23
CA ARG A 67 -1.55 -6.52 -2.32
C ARG A 67 -2.81 -7.17 -2.89
N PRO A 68 -2.80 -8.45 -3.33
CA PRO A 68 -4.01 -9.10 -3.84
C PRO A 68 -5.21 -9.04 -2.89
N LEU A 69 -4.98 -9.12 -1.57
CA LEU A 69 -6.04 -9.02 -0.57
C LEU A 69 -6.71 -7.63 -0.58
N VAL A 70 -5.90 -6.57 -0.59
CA VAL A 70 -6.41 -5.19 -0.61
C VAL A 70 -7.03 -4.83 -1.97
N GLU A 71 -6.45 -5.32 -3.07
CA GLU A 71 -7.03 -5.18 -4.42
C GLU A 71 -8.40 -5.85 -4.51
N GLY A 72 -8.58 -7.03 -3.90
CA GLY A 72 -9.88 -7.70 -3.84
C GLY A 72 -10.96 -6.87 -3.13
N ILE A 73 -10.60 -6.22 -2.03
CA ILE A 73 -11.52 -5.32 -1.29
C ILE A 73 -11.87 -4.10 -2.15
N LEU A 74 -10.87 -3.43 -2.74
CA LEU A 74 -11.08 -2.27 -3.61
C LEU A 74 -11.94 -2.61 -4.84
N GLY A 75 -11.70 -3.77 -5.46
CA GLY A 75 -12.52 -4.27 -6.56
C GLY A 75 -13.96 -4.53 -6.13
N ALA A 76 -14.17 -5.13 -4.97
CA ALA A 76 -15.51 -5.37 -4.44
C ALA A 76 -16.28 -4.07 -4.16
N LEU A 77 -15.60 -3.03 -3.68
CA LEU A 77 -16.17 -1.69 -3.50
C LEU A 77 -16.51 -1.03 -4.83
N GLN A 78 -15.62 -1.11 -5.83
CA GLN A 78 -15.82 -0.49 -7.14
C GLN A 78 -17.02 -1.04 -7.90
N TYR A 79 -17.25 -2.35 -7.82
CA TYR A 79 -18.30 -3.04 -8.57
C TYR A 79 -19.53 -3.39 -7.72
N GLY A 80 -19.58 -2.92 -6.46
CA GLY A 80 -20.72 -3.11 -5.57
C GLY A 80 -20.96 -4.56 -5.15
N SER A 81 -19.92 -5.40 -5.14
CA SER A 81 -19.98 -6.81 -4.73
C SER A 81 -19.49 -7.06 -3.30
N ALA A 82 -19.13 -6.01 -2.56
CA ALA A 82 -18.87 -6.10 -1.13
C ALA A 82 -20.19 -6.40 -0.40
N ALA A 83 -20.37 -7.64 0.04
CA ALA A 83 -21.50 -8.13 0.83
C ALA A 83 -21.13 -8.22 2.32
#